data_AF-A0A847ADR1-F1
#
_entry.id   AF-A0A847ADR1-F1
#
_cell.length_a   1.000
_cell.length_b   1.000
_cell.length_c   1.000
_cell.angle_alpha   90.00
_cell.angle_beta   90.00
_cell.angle_gamma   90.00
#
_symmetry.space_group_name_H-M   'P 1'
#
loop_
_entity.id
_entity.type
_entity.pdbx_description
1 polymer ?
#
loop_
_entity_poly.entity_id
_entity_poly.type
_entity_poly.pdbx_seq_one_letter_code
_entity_poly.pdbx_strand_id
1 'polypeptide(L)'
;MSFEKIIVKDLVAEKRKDPNFDKAYAKIEQEYSLIDKIVQERKRKKITQEKLAAMTGISQQSISRLEREKHIPQIDTLMKLLDGLDLKLTIVSK
;
A
#
# COMPACT_ATOMS: atom_id res chain seq x y z
N MET A 1 35.46 -3.07 3.05
CA MET A 1 34.42 -4.12 3.17
C MET A 1 33.82 -4.34 1.81
N SER A 2 33.84 -5.57 1.29
CA SER A 2 33.22 -5.91 0.01
C SER A 2 31.73 -6.11 0.23
N PHE A 3 30.90 -5.33 -0.44
CA PHE A 3 29.46 -5.56 -0.44
C PHE A 3 29.14 -6.72 -1.37
N GLU A 4 28.57 -7.80 -0.84
CA GLU A 4 28.01 -8.86 -1.67
C GLU A 4 26.71 -8.38 -2.32
N LYS A 5 26.62 -8.56 -3.64
CA LYS A 5 25.43 -8.21 -4.40
C LYS A 5 24.39 -9.32 -4.23
N ILE A 6 23.45 -9.11 -3.31
CA ILE A 6 22.33 -10.03 -3.10
C ILE A 6 21.17 -9.62 -4.01
N ILE A 7 20.62 -10.57 -4.76
CA ILE A 7 19.39 -10.39 -5.53
C ILE A 7 18.21 -10.82 -4.66
N VAL A 8 17.51 -9.84 -4.08
CA VAL A 8 16.39 -10.08 -3.15
C VAL A 8 15.23 -10.84 -3.80
N LYS A 9 14.99 -10.64 -5.11
CA LYS A 9 13.91 -11.32 -5.84
C LYS A 9 14.08 -12.84 -5.84
N ASP A 10 15.29 -13.31 -6.06
CA ASP A 10 15.60 -14.73 -6.17
C ASP A 10 15.45 -15.41 -4.80
N LEU A 11 15.92 -14.74 -3.74
CA LEU A 11 15.75 -15.19 -2.35
C LEU A 11 14.27 -15.34 -1.95
N VAL A 12 13.43 -14.37 -2.35
CA VAL A 12 12.00 -14.41 -2.06
C VAL A 12 11.33 -15.55 -2.84
N ALA A 13 11.71 -15.78 -4.09
CA ALA A 13 11.17 -16.88 -4.90
C ALA A 13 11.49 -18.25 -4.29
N GLU A 14 12.67 -18.43 -3.72
CA GLU A 14 13.01 -19.66 -3.00
C GLU A 14 12.18 -19.84 -1.73
N LYS A 15 11.98 -18.78 -0.95
CA LYS A 15 11.14 -18.84 0.27
C LYS A 15 9.66 -19.08 -0.03
N ARG A 16 9.15 -18.64 -1.19
CA ARG A 16 7.78 -18.93 -1.64
C ARG A 16 7.51 -20.42 -1.91
N LYS A 17 8.53 -21.28 -1.91
CA LYS A 17 8.32 -22.74 -1.97
C LYS A 17 7.70 -23.30 -0.67
N ASP A 18 7.89 -22.63 0.46
CA ASP A 18 7.23 -23.00 1.72
C ASP A 18 5.75 -22.54 1.68
N PRO A 19 4.77 -23.46 1.78
CA PRO A 19 3.34 -23.13 1.76
C PRO A 19 2.90 -22.13 2.82
N ASN A 20 3.53 -22.16 4.01
CA ASN A 20 3.20 -21.23 5.09
C ASN A 20 3.67 -19.82 4.75
N PHE A 21 4.87 -19.72 4.17
CA PHE A 21 5.42 -18.46 3.72
C PHE A 21 4.61 -17.89 2.56
N ASP A 22 4.28 -18.70 1.55
CA ASP A 22 3.55 -18.22 0.37
C ASP A 22 2.15 -17.71 0.72
N LYS A 23 1.42 -18.40 1.62
CA LYS A 23 0.12 -17.93 2.09
C LYS A 23 0.20 -16.58 2.82
N ALA A 24 1.19 -16.42 3.69
CA ALA A 24 1.41 -15.15 4.40
C ALA A 24 1.84 -14.04 3.43
N TYR A 25 2.73 -14.36 2.50
CA TYR A 25 3.23 -13.42 1.50
C TYR A 25 2.11 -12.96 0.56
N ALA A 26 1.28 -13.88 0.05
CA ALA A 26 0.16 -13.56 -0.81
C ALA A 26 -0.87 -12.66 -0.12
N LYS A 27 -1.15 -12.87 1.17
CA LYS A 27 -2.04 -12.01 1.96
C LYS A 27 -1.51 -10.57 2.02
N ILE A 28 -0.23 -10.42 2.38
CA ILE A 28 0.42 -9.11 2.48
C ILE A 28 0.51 -8.43 1.11
N GLU A 29 0.79 -9.19 0.06
CA GLU A 29 0.84 -8.71 -1.33
C GLU A 29 -0.50 -8.10 -1.76
N GLN A 30 -1.63 -8.76 -1.42
CA GLN A 30 -2.96 -8.21 -1.68
C GLN A 30 -3.20 -6.90 -0.92
N GLU A 31 -2.88 -6.86 0.37
CA GLU A 31 -3.05 -5.67 1.21
C GLU A 31 -2.21 -4.49 0.68
N TYR A 32 -0.96 -4.73 0.31
CA TYR A 32 -0.07 -3.71 -0.25
C TYR A 32 -0.50 -3.24 -1.64
N SER A 33 -1.07 -4.11 -2.46
CA SER A 33 -1.58 -3.73 -3.78
C SER A 33 -2.68 -2.66 -3.69
N LEU A 34 -3.49 -2.69 -2.63
CA LEU A 34 -4.53 -1.69 -2.39
C LEU A 34 -3.92 -0.32 -2.06
N ILE A 35 -2.95 -0.30 -1.15
CA ILE A 35 -2.24 0.93 -0.75
C ILE A 35 -1.51 1.52 -1.96
N ASP A 36 -0.81 0.70 -2.72
CA ASP A 36 -0.06 1.14 -3.91
C ASP A 36 -0.99 1.82 -4.93
N LYS A 37 -2.21 1.31 -5.14
CA LYS A 37 -3.22 1.96 -6.00
C LYS A 37 -3.62 3.35 -5.49
N ILE A 38 -3.87 3.49 -4.20
CA ILE A 38 -4.22 4.79 -3.57
C ILE A 38 -3.07 5.80 -3.77
N VAL A 39 -1.83 5.38 -3.51
CA VAL A 39 -0.64 6.22 -3.67
C VAL A 39 -0.46 6.64 -5.13
N GLN A 40 -0.62 5.69 -6.06
CA GLN A 40 -0.51 5.96 -7.49
C GLN A 40 -1.58 6.95 -7.95
N GLU A 41 -2.83 6.78 -7.52
CA GLU A 41 -3.92 7.67 -7.87
C GLU A 41 -3.71 9.09 -7.32
N ARG A 42 -3.27 9.23 -6.06
CA ARG A 42 -2.89 10.54 -5.51
C ARG A 42 -1.83 11.22 -6.36
N LYS A 43 -0.76 10.49 -6.72
CA LYS A 43 0.34 11.00 -7.56
C LYS A 43 -0.14 11.38 -8.95
N ARG A 44 -1.01 10.55 -9.57
CA ARG A 44 -1.63 10.80 -10.88
C ARG A 44 -2.45 12.09 -10.87
N LYS A 45 -3.22 12.32 -9.79
CA LYS A 45 -3.99 13.55 -9.57
C LYS A 45 -3.13 14.75 -9.13
N LYS A 46 -1.80 14.58 -8.96
CA LYS A 46 -0.85 15.61 -8.49
C LYS A 46 -1.27 16.26 -7.16
N ILE A 47 -1.91 15.50 -6.29
CA ILE A 47 -2.35 15.96 -4.97
C ILE A 47 -1.20 15.75 -3.97
N THR A 48 -0.80 16.76 -3.20
CA THR A 48 0.21 16.60 -2.14
C THR A 48 -0.38 15.85 -0.95
N GLN A 49 0.46 15.26 -0.09
CA GLN A 49 -0.02 14.61 1.14
C GLN A 49 -0.76 15.60 2.06
N GLU A 50 -0.28 16.84 2.14
CA GLU A 50 -0.92 17.94 2.89
C GLU A 50 -2.29 18.31 2.32
N LYS A 51 -2.40 18.38 0.99
CA LYS A 51 -3.68 18.65 0.34
C LYS A 51 -4.67 17.50 0.56
N LEU A 52 -4.21 16.25 0.46
CA LEU A 52 -5.04 15.09 0.76
C LEU A 52 -5.49 15.08 2.23
N ALA A 53 -4.60 15.45 3.16
CA ALA A 53 -4.94 15.61 4.58
C ALA A 53 -6.08 16.61 4.77
N ALA A 54 -5.98 17.80 4.15
CA ALA A 54 -7.00 18.83 4.22
C ALA A 54 -8.35 18.38 3.62
N MET A 55 -8.32 17.61 2.53
CA MET A 55 -9.54 17.10 1.86
C MET A 55 -10.24 15.99 2.65
N THR A 56 -9.48 15.19 3.40
CA THR A 56 -9.99 13.96 4.05
C THR A 56 -10.16 14.09 5.56
N GLY A 57 -9.60 15.14 6.16
CA GLY A 57 -9.51 15.30 7.61
C GLY A 57 -8.55 14.31 8.29
N ILE A 58 -7.72 13.61 7.52
CA ILE A 58 -6.69 12.69 8.02
C ILE A 58 -5.38 13.48 8.22
N SER A 59 -4.61 13.17 9.25
CA SER A 59 -3.32 13.84 9.46
C SER A 59 -2.33 13.54 8.32
N GLN A 60 -1.52 14.53 7.95
CA GLN A 60 -0.47 14.36 6.94
C GLN A 60 0.55 13.29 7.38
N GLN A 61 0.81 13.14 8.68
CA GLN A 61 1.69 12.11 9.21
C GLN A 61 1.09 10.71 9.01
N SER A 62 -0.22 10.54 9.24
CA SER A 62 -0.92 9.27 8.99
C SER A 62 -0.88 8.90 7.50
N ILE A 63 -1.08 9.86 6.59
CA ILE A 63 -0.97 9.64 5.15
C ILE A 63 0.47 9.25 4.79
N SER A 64 1.48 9.95 5.32
CA SER A 64 2.88 9.64 5.07
C SER A 64 3.25 8.23 5.53
N ARG A 65 2.81 7.81 6.72
CA ARG A 65 3.02 6.44 7.23
C ARG A 65 2.34 5.39 6.34
N LEU A 66 1.10 5.63 5.93
CA LEU A 66 0.39 4.76 5.01
C LEU A 66 1.17 4.57 3.70
N GLU A 67 1.71 5.66 3.13
CA GLU A 67 2.44 5.59 1.85
C GLU A 67 3.84 5.00 1.95
N ARG A 68 4.57 5.24 3.05
CA ARG A 68 5.96 4.75 3.22
C ARG A 68 6.03 3.37 3.84
N GLU A 69 5.28 3.14 4.90
CA GLU A 69 5.37 1.92 5.71
C GLU A 69 4.39 0.85 5.21
N LYS A 70 3.63 1.16 4.15
CA LYS A 70 2.52 0.34 3.63
C LYS A 70 1.55 -0.11 4.74
N HIS A 71 1.40 0.76 5.74
CA HIS A 71 0.53 0.50 6.88
C HIS A 71 -0.93 0.50 6.43
N ILE A 72 -1.65 -0.58 6.74
CA ILE A 72 -3.06 -0.74 6.36
C ILE A 72 -3.91 0.11 7.31
N PRO A 73 -4.64 1.10 6.81
CA PRO A 73 -5.53 1.91 7.64
C PRO A 73 -6.76 1.09 8.06
N GLN A 74 -7.46 1.55 9.08
CA GLN A 74 -8.82 1.08 9.35
C GLN A 74 -9.75 1.45 8.18
N ILE A 75 -10.86 0.70 8.06
CA ILE A 75 -11.81 0.84 6.95
C ILE A 75 -12.33 2.28 6.82
N ASP A 76 -12.64 2.97 7.92
CA ASP A 76 -13.13 4.35 7.90
C ASP A 76 -12.12 5.32 7.30
N THR A 77 -10.84 5.15 7.65
CA THR A 77 -9.74 5.94 7.11
C THR A 77 -9.52 5.61 5.62
N LEU A 78 -9.64 4.34 5.23
CA LEU A 78 -9.61 3.95 3.82
C LEU A 78 -10.72 4.64 3.03
N MET A 79 -11.96 4.61 3.51
CA MET A 79 -13.10 5.23 2.84
C MET A 79 -12.89 6.73 2.67
N LYS A 80 -12.45 7.44 3.71
CA LYS A 80 -12.11 8.87 3.63
C LYS A 80 -11.04 9.16 2.58
N LEU A 81 -10.00 8.33 2.47
CA LEU A 81 -8.96 8.48 1.44
C LEU A 81 -9.53 8.28 0.04
N LEU A 82 -10.39 7.28 -0.14
CA LEU A 82 -11.04 7.02 -1.43
C LEU A 82 -11.94 8.19 -1.82
N ASP A 83 -12.74 8.71 -0.90
CA ASP A 83 -13.62 9.86 -1.12
C ASP A 83 -12.81 11.12 -1.49
N GLY A 84 -11.75 11.42 -0.74
CA GLY A 84 -10.86 12.56 -1.03
C GLY A 84 -10.08 12.41 -2.34
N LEU A 85 -9.92 11.18 -2.83
CA LEU A 85 -9.33 10.90 -4.13
C LEU A 85 -10.37 10.63 -5.21
N ASP A 86 -11.67 10.79 -4.95
CA ASP A 86 -12.74 10.48 -5.89
C ASP A 86 -12.54 9.09 -6.55
N LEU A 87 -12.44 8.08 -5.68
CA LEU A 87 -12.27 6.67 -6.00
C LEU A 87 -13.41 5.86 -5.38
N LYS A 88 -13.72 4.72 -5.99
CA LYS A 88 -14.73 3.77 -5.50
C LYS A 88 -14.08 2.41 -5.22
N LEU A 89 -14.43 1.82 -4.08
CA LEU A 89 -14.11 0.42 -3.78
C LEU A 89 -15.14 -0.51 -4.43
N THR A 90 -14.67 -1.55 -5.12
CA THR A 90 -15.50 -2.60 -5.71
C THR A 90 -15.06 -3.97 -5.22
N ILE A 91 -16.04 -4.86 -5.03
CA ILE A 91 -15.81 -6.26 -4.67
C ILE A 91 -16.06 -7.09 -5.93
N VAL A 92 -15.07 -7.88 -6.32
CA VAL A 92 -15.13 -8.76 -7.50
C VAL A 92 -14.81 -10.19 -7.08
N SER A 93 -15.45 -11.17 -7.73
CA SER A 93 -15.13 -12.58 -7.51
C SER A 93 -13.70 -12.88 -7.95
N LYS A 94 -13.05 -13.79 -7.22
CA LYS A 94 -11.69 -14.25 -7.51
C LYS A 94 -11.67 -15.21 -8.70
#